data_AF-A0A1B8EGK9-F1
#
_entry.id   AF-A0A1B8EGK9-F1
#
_cell.length_a   1.000
_cell.length_b   1.000
_cell.length_c   1.000
_cell.angle_alpha   90.00
_cell.angle_beta   90.00
_cell.angle_gamma   90.00
#
_symmetry.space_group_name_H-M   'P 1'
#
loop_
_entity.id
_entity.type
_entity.pdbx_description
1 polymer ?
#
loop_
_entity_poly.entity_id
_entity_poly.type
_entity_poly.pdbx_seq_one_letter_code
_entity_poly.pdbx_strand_id
1 'polypeptide(L)'
;MSTTTSIPTSAPLPRSSSLSAGGHLHGDAPAVNGHHSHVHDHSTAPNPGLSNASKKGKMKKTTDPNEASKLIAAKISQLELDAAGEKDQEAEIEREVKKASRELNNQTSKLDDIQKIEALQKRCADLFAEMKRLERDNLKNKKRGDQLQKEKDHSRTELSKNVSLREKLEKLCRELQRENNRLKGENKTLQDAEKRNHEDWDNKYEDMLWQLQDYQEDKDHPQAQVVNVEVDELFRQRFKSLIDQYELRELHFHSLMRTKELEVQYNMARYERERKAAEQEMARSRTLNTQVLTFSKTESELRSQLNIYVDKFKQVEDTLNNSNDLFMTFRMEMEEMSKKTKRLEKENMTLTRKHDLTNRNIIEMAEERTKTTRELQTLRKKNEKLTDIINQMQKQGRGLAQGVAGMMDGAVEGSYAEGEGDPEGTESEYEYEDEDEEEGSEEGEYDEDTEEELHPEAPQPFGPVPPPPPPPQATTNGSTANGVKH
;
A
#
# COMPACT_ATOMS: atom_id res chain seq x y z
N MET A 1 -88.12 -38.79 24.45
CA MET A 1 -86.85 -38.66 25.17
C MET A 1 -86.41 -37.22 25.07
N SER A 2 -86.32 -36.57 26.23
CA SER A 2 -86.04 -35.15 26.41
C SER A 2 -84.62 -34.77 26.01
N THR A 3 -84.41 -33.58 25.47
CA THR A 3 -83.53 -32.57 26.10
C THR A 3 -83.67 -31.22 25.42
N THR A 4 -83.77 -30.21 26.28
CA THR A 4 -84.11 -28.81 26.06
C THR A 4 -82.91 -27.97 25.65
N THR A 5 -83.15 -27.08 24.69
CA THR A 5 -82.30 -25.99 24.22
C THR A 5 -82.06 -24.94 25.31
N SER A 6 -80.80 -24.51 25.48
CA SER A 6 -80.41 -23.31 26.24
C SER A 6 -79.69 -22.32 25.33
N ILE A 7 -80.17 -21.06 25.35
CA ILE A 7 -79.61 -19.89 24.64
C ILE A 7 -78.64 -19.17 25.60
N PRO A 8 -77.50 -18.63 25.15
CA PRO A 8 -76.81 -17.57 25.87
C PRO A 8 -76.96 -16.20 25.20
N THR A 9 -77.21 -15.23 26.08
CA THR A 9 -77.45 -13.81 25.90
C THR A 9 -76.18 -13.02 25.54
N SER A 10 -76.40 -11.93 24.80
CA SER A 10 -75.51 -10.85 24.36
C SER A 10 -74.63 -10.18 25.43
N ALA A 11 -73.42 -9.74 25.03
CA ALA A 11 -72.64 -8.67 25.65
C ALA A 11 -71.67 -7.99 24.62
N PRO A 12 -71.20 -6.75 24.85
CA PRO A 12 -71.11 -5.70 23.82
C PRO A 12 -69.71 -5.36 23.26
N LEU A 13 -69.72 -4.67 22.11
CA LEU A 13 -68.59 -4.02 21.42
C LEU A 13 -68.01 -2.83 22.21
N PRO A 14 -66.68 -2.59 22.21
CA PRO A 14 -66.12 -1.32 22.61
C PRO A 14 -66.00 -0.34 21.42
N ARG A 15 -66.13 0.93 21.80
CA ARG A 15 -66.37 2.12 21.00
C ARG A 15 -65.18 2.60 20.18
N SER A 16 -65.50 3.12 18.99
CA SER A 16 -64.68 4.04 18.20
C SER A 16 -64.50 5.38 18.93
N SER A 17 -63.26 5.80 19.10
CA SER A 17 -62.89 7.18 19.46
C SER A 17 -62.82 8.04 18.20
N SER A 18 -63.69 9.05 18.15
CA SER A 18 -63.56 10.23 17.30
C SER A 18 -63.03 11.39 18.15
N LEU A 19 -62.65 12.49 17.46
CA LEU A 19 -62.05 13.78 17.89
C LEU A 19 -60.58 13.86 17.41
N SER A 20 -60.13 14.88 16.68
CA SER A 20 -60.69 16.20 16.40
C SER A 20 -60.07 16.78 15.12
N ALA A 21 -60.89 17.51 14.37
CA ALA A 21 -60.44 18.43 13.34
C ALA A 21 -60.05 19.75 14.00
N GLY A 22 -58.83 20.22 13.71
CA GLY A 22 -58.36 21.56 14.08
C GLY A 22 -57.62 22.14 12.88
N GLY A 23 -58.27 23.05 12.17
CA GLY A 23 -57.67 23.81 11.08
C GLY A 23 -56.86 24.98 11.61
N HIS A 24 -55.64 25.15 11.09
CA HIS A 24 -54.97 26.44 11.11
C HIS A 24 -54.22 26.67 9.80
N LEU A 25 -54.70 27.67 9.08
CA LEU A 25 -54.05 28.33 7.95
C LEU A 25 -53.02 29.31 8.52
N HIS A 26 -51.79 29.24 8.04
CA HIS A 26 -50.96 30.43 7.88
C HIS A 26 -49.94 30.18 6.77
N GLY A 27 -50.00 31.02 5.73
CA GLY A 27 -48.94 31.18 4.76
C GLY A 27 -47.88 32.13 5.31
N ASP A 28 -46.63 31.83 5.01
CA ASP A 28 -45.66 32.77 4.44
C ASP A 28 -44.41 31.99 3.98
N ALA A 29 -43.94 32.32 2.77
CA ALA A 29 -42.63 31.96 2.23
C ALA A 29 -41.65 33.15 2.47
N PRO A 30 -40.39 33.20 1.97
CA PRO A 30 -39.54 32.19 1.32
C PRO A 30 -38.05 32.18 1.80
N ALA A 31 -37.26 31.17 1.38
CA ALA A 31 -35.82 31.27 1.04
C ALA A 31 -35.34 29.89 0.50
N VAL A 32 -35.23 29.67 -0.82
CA VAL A 32 -34.09 29.93 -1.74
C VAL A 32 -33.08 28.77 -1.85
N ASN A 33 -32.70 28.54 -3.12
CA ASN A 33 -31.74 27.59 -3.71
C ASN A 33 -32.20 26.13 -3.78
N GLY A 34 -32.25 25.48 -4.95
CA GLY A 34 -31.65 25.77 -6.24
C GLY A 34 -30.84 24.53 -6.66
N HIS A 35 -31.44 23.65 -7.46
CA HIS A 35 -30.70 22.65 -8.22
C HIS A 35 -31.47 22.22 -9.47
N HIS A 36 -30.84 22.47 -10.62
CA HIS A 36 -31.19 21.92 -11.91
C HIS A 36 -31.07 20.39 -11.88
N SER A 37 -32.16 19.68 -12.17
CA SER A 37 -32.15 18.26 -12.50
C SER A 37 -32.52 18.10 -13.98
N HIS A 38 -31.54 17.67 -14.77
CA HIS A 38 -31.76 17.21 -16.13
C HIS A 38 -32.47 15.86 -16.05
N VAL A 39 -33.75 15.83 -16.43
CA VAL A 39 -34.56 14.63 -16.58
C VAL A 39 -34.32 14.07 -17.98
N HIS A 40 -33.88 12.82 -18.09
CA HIS A 40 -34.08 12.03 -19.30
C HIS A 40 -35.04 10.89 -18.97
N ASP A 41 -36.27 11.09 -19.41
CA ASP A 41 -37.35 10.12 -19.48
C ASP A 41 -37.18 9.22 -20.72
N HIS A 42 -37.49 7.94 -20.58
CA HIS A 42 -37.39 6.91 -21.61
C HIS A 42 -38.78 6.28 -21.79
N SER A 43 -39.42 6.57 -22.92
CA SER A 43 -40.56 5.85 -23.55
C SER A 43 -40.82 6.52 -24.92
N THR A 44 -41.12 5.92 -26.07
CA THR A 44 -41.42 4.54 -26.51
C THR A 44 -41.49 4.52 -28.07
N ALA A 45 -40.98 3.43 -28.69
CA ALA A 45 -41.39 2.79 -29.98
C ALA A 45 -41.14 3.54 -31.34
N PRO A 46 -41.21 2.88 -32.53
CA PRO A 46 -41.49 1.46 -32.87
C PRO A 46 -40.50 0.79 -33.88
N ASN A 47 -40.72 -0.50 -34.14
CA ASN A 47 -40.05 -1.40 -35.09
C ASN A 47 -40.48 -1.12 -36.56
N PRO A 48 -39.68 -1.51 -37.59
CA PRO A 48 -40.18 -2.57 -38.50
C PRO A 48 -39.11 -3.51 -39.15
N GLY A 49 -39.52 -4.77 -39.40
CA GLY A 49 -39.52 -5.39 -40.75
C GLY A 49 -38.27 -6.01 -41.40
N LEU A 50 -38.15 -7.35 -41.28
CA LEU A 50 -37.88 -8.40 -42.31
C LEU A 50 -36.74 -8.30 -43.38
N SER A 51 -35.94 -9.38 -43.40
CA SER A 51 -35.55 -10.25 -44.55
C SER A 51 -34.09 -10.33 -45.06
N ASN A 52 -33.57 -11.56 -44.93
CA ASN A 52 -32.64 -12.38 -45.75
C ASN A 52 -31.30 -11.91 -46.36
N ALA A 53 -30.30 -12.75 -46.02
CA ALA A 53 -29.25 -13.33 -46.87
C ALA A 53 -28.08 -12.46 -47.36
N SER A 54 -26.88 -12.64 -46.78
CA SER A 54 -25.80 -13.50 -47.32
C SER A 54 -24.37 -13.08 -46.88
N LYS A 55 -23.55 -14.10 -46.60
CA LYS A 55 -22.07 -14.21 -46.66
C LYS A 55 -21.15 -13.30 -45.80
N LYS A 56 -20.40 -14.03 -44.95
CA LYS A 56 -18.97 -13.88 -44.54
C LYS A 56 -18.54 -12.59 -43.81
N GLY A 57 -18.19 -12.77 -42.52
CA GLY A 57 -17.21 -11.92 -41.81
C GLY A 57 -17.36 -11.94 -40.29
N LYS A 58 -16.53 -12.76 -39.60
CA LYS A 58 -16.08 -12.69 -38.18
C LYS A 58 -16.79 -11.73 -37.20
N MET A 59 -17.29 -12.24 -36.04
CA MET A 59 -16.73 -12.00 -34.69
C MET A 59 -17.65 -12.51 -33.53
N LYS A 60 -16.99 -12.94 -32.44
CA LYS A 60 -17.49 -13.66 -31.25
C LYS A 60 -17.57 -12.69 -30.07
N LYS A 61 -18.68 -12.62 -29.32
CA LYS A 61 -18.82 -11.76 -28.14
C LYS A 61 -18.59 -12.56 -26.86
N THR A 62 -17.31 -12.64 -26.49
CA THR A 62 -16.78 -13.02 -25.18
C THR A 62 -16.99 -11.85 -24.21
N THR A 63 -17.10 -12.12 -22.91
CA THR A 63 -16.87 -11.09 -21.88
C THR A 63 -15.53 -10.43 -22.22
N ASP A 64 -15.60 -9.14 -22.50
CA ASP A 64 -14.67 -8.47 -23.41
C ASP A 64 -13.27 -8.44 -22.77
N PRO A 65 -12.22 -9.02 -23.37
CA PRO A 65 -10.85 -8.86 -22.88
C PRO A 65 -10.46 -7.39 -22.70
N ASN A 66 -11.19 -6.49 -23.35
CA ASN A 66 -11.16 -5.05 -23.17
C ASN A 66 -11.50 -4.58 -21.74
N GLU A 67 -12.34 -5.26 -20.97
CA GLU A 67 -12.79 -4.81 -19.63
C GLU A 67 -11.79 -5.19 -18.52
N ALA A 68 -11.22 -6.40 -18.58
CA ALA A 68 -10.11 -6.80 -17.72
C ALA A 68 -8.82 -6.02 -18.08
N SER A 69 -8.58 -5.80 -19.38
CA SER A 69 -7.48 -4.96 -19.85
C SER A 69 -7.68 -3.50 -19.45
N LYS A 70 -8.92 -2.99 -19.39
CA LYS A 70 -9.24 -1.67 -18.81
C LYS A 70 -8.96 -1.56 -17.33
N LEU A 71 -9.21 -2.60 -16.53
CA LEU A 71 -8.92 -2.57 -15.09
C LEU A 71 -7.41 -2.61 -14.81
N ILE A 72 -6.67 -3.42 -15.58
CA ILE A 72 -5.20 -3.47 -15.50
C ILE A 72 -4.62 -2.15 -16.01
N ALA A 73 -5.10 -1.63 -17.14
CA ALA A 73 -4.69 -0.31 -17.64
C ALA A 73 -5.03 0.81 -16.66
N ALA A 74 -6.19 0.77 -15.99
CA ALA A 74 -6.54 1.73 -14.96
C ALA A 74 -5.62 1.65 -13.72
N LYS A 75 -5.21 0.43 -13.32
CA LYS A 75 -4.27 0.23 -12.21
C LYS A 75 -2.84 0.67 -12.58
N ILE A 76 -2.41 0.40 -13.81
CA ILE A 76 -1.13 0.87 -14.36
C ILE A 76 -1.16 2.39 -14.47
N SER A 77 -2.19 2.99 -15.07
CA SER A 77 -2.35 4.44 -15.13
C SER A 77 -2.43 5.09 -13.75
N GLN A 78 -3.02 4.42 -12.75
CA GLN A 78 -3.01 4.94 -11.37
C GLN A 78 -1.60 4.93 -10.78
N LEU A 79 -0.86 3.84 -10.93
CA LEU A 79 0.52 3.75 -10.43
C LEU A 79 1.48 4.68 -11.20
N GLU A 80 1.26 4.87 -12.50
CA GLU A 80 1.99 5.84 -13.31
C GLU A 80 1.63 7.28 -12.93
N LEU A 81 0.37 7.58 -12.61
CA LEU A 81 -0.05 8.88 -12.06
C LEU A 81 0.56 9.13 -10.68
N ASP A 82 0.59 8.12 -9.81
CA ASP A 82 1.15 8.23 -8.47
C ASP A 82 2.68 8.45 -8.57
N ALA A 83 3.38 7.70 -9.43
CA ALA A 83 4.81 7.87 -9.69
C ALA A 83 5.14 9.20 -10.39
N ALA A 84 4.28 9.66 -11.30
CA ALA A 84 4.39 10.99 -11.89
C ALA A 84 4.17 12.09 -10.83
N GLY A 85 3.23 11.89 -9.90
CA GLY A 85 2.97 12.79 -8.79
C GLY A 85 4.15 12.86 -7.80
N GLU A 86 4.79 11.73 -7.50
CA GLU A 86 6.02 11.69 -6.70
C GLU A 86 7.18 12.39 -7.43
N LYS A 87 7.35 12.13 -8.73
CA LYS A 87 8.38 12.80 -9.53
C LYS A 87 8.15 14.31 -9.63
N ASP A 88 6.91 14.75 -9.75
CA ASP A 88 6.54 16.17 -9.74
C ASP A 88 6.77 16.79 -8.36
N GLN A 89 6.48 16.08 -7.28
CA GLN A 89 6.81 16.52 -5.92
C GLN A 89 8.32 16.67 -5.70
N GLU A 90 9.11 15.68 -6.13
CA GLU A 90 10.57 15.72 -6.05
C GLU A 90 11.13 16.92 -6.85
N ALA A 91 10.63 17.12 -8.07
CA ALA A 91 11.02 18.25 -8.91
C ALA A 91 10.63 19.60 -8.30
N GLU A 92 9.47 19.69 -7.63
CA GLU A 92 9.05 20.90 -6.93
C GLU A 92 9.92 21.17 -5.70
N ILE A 93 10.26 20.14 -4.93
CA ILE A 93 11.22 20.24 -3.81
C ILE A 93 12.57 20.75 -4.31
N GLU A 94 13.08 20.18 -5.41
CA GLU A 94 14.35 20.60 -6.00
C GLU A 94 14.32 22.07 -6.47
N ARG A 95 13.21 22.52 -7.07
CA ARG A 95 13.01 23.93 -7.45
C ARG A 95 13.00 24.85 -6.23
N GLU A 96 12.28 24.47 -5.17
CA GLU A 96 12.16 25.29 -3.98
C GLU A 96 13.50 25.35 -3.21
N VAL A 97 14.26 24.25 -3.18
CA VAL A 97 15.65 24.22 -2.67
C VAL A 97 16.55 25.15 -3.48
N LYS A 98 16.53 25.06 -4.82
CA LYS A 98 17.32 25.95 -5.69
C LYS A 98 16.95 27.43 -5.50
N LYS A 99 15.67 27.73 -5.31
CA LYS A 99 15.17 29.08 -5.03
C LYS A 99 15.62 29.57 -3.65
N ALA A 100 15.48 28.74 -2.61
CA ALA A 100 15.92 29.06 -1.26
C ALA A 100 17.44 29.30 -1.18
N SER A 101 18.24 28.52 -1.92
CA SER A 101 19.69 28.69 -2.04
C SER A 101 20.07 29.98 -2.77
N ARG A 102 19.38 30.33 -3.87
CA ARG A 102 19.60 31.62 -4.55
C ARG A 102 19.23 32.80 -3.68
N GLU A 103 18.11 32.73 -2.98
CA GLU A 103 17.65 33.79 -2.09
C GLU A 103 18.56 33.94 -0.88
N LEU A 104 19.08 32.83 -0.33
CA LEU A 104 20.11 32.86 0.70
C LEU A 104 21.37 33.58 0.21
N ASN A 105 21.90 33.16 -0.94
CA ASN A 105 23.12 33.74 -1.50
C ASN A 105 22.97 35.24 -1.81
N ASN A 106 21.80 35.65 -2.33
CA ASN A 106 21.50 37.06 -2.56
C ASN A 106 21.46 37.87 -1.26
N GLN A 107 20.91 37.32 -0.18
CA GLN A 107 20.81 38.00 1.12
C GLN A 107 22.17 38.10 1.84
N THR A 108 23.07 37.13 1.65
CA THR A 108 24.40 37.12 2.29
C THR A 108 25.52 37.75 1.47
N SER A 109 25.38 37.86 0.14
CA SER A 109 26.44 38.35 -0.78
C SER A 109 26.97 39.76 -0.51
N LYS A 110 26.19 40.62 0.16
CA LYS A 110 26.52 42.03 0.43
C LYS A 110 26.85 42.33 1.89
N LEU A 111 26.82 41.32 2.74
CA LEU A 111 27.07 41.45 4.18
C LEU A 111 28.56 41.21 4.47
N ASP A 112 29.09 41.85 5.50
CA ASP A 112 30.39 41.45 6.05
C ASP A 112 30.28 40.09 6.77
N ASP A 113 31.41 39.48 7.11
CA ASP A 113 31.40 38.12 7.65
C ASP A 113 30.71 38.00 9.02
N ILE A 114 30.75 39.04 9.85
CA ILE A 114 30.04 39.08 11.14
C ILE A 114 28.53 39.20 10.89
N GLN A 115 28.11 40.08 9.98
CA GLN A 115 26.71 40.26 9.60
C GLN A 115 26.13 39.02 8.90
N LYS A 116 26.93 38.29 8.10
CA LYS A 116 26.54 37.00 7.52
C LYS A 116 26.28 35.97 8.61
N ILE A 117 27.15 35.86 9.60
CA ILE A 117 27.00 34.93 10.72
C ILE A 117 25.70 35.22 11.46
N GLU A 118 25.44 36.48 11.84
CA GLU A 118 24.21 36.88 12.54
C GLU A 118 22.94 36.61 11.71
N ALA A 119 22.97 36.94 10.41
CA ALA A 119 21.85 36.70 9.51
C ALA A 119 21.56 35.19 9.31
N LEU A 120 22.61 34.37 9.18
CA LEU A 120 22.49 32.91 9.10
C LEU A 120 21.96 32.32 10.40
N GLN A 121 22.47 32.77 11.55
CA GLN A 121 21.99 32.32 12.86
C GLN A 121 20.50 32.62 13.05
N LYS A 122 20.07 33.84 12.71
CA LYS A 122 18.67 34.25 12.78
C LYS A 122 17.80 33.40 11.84
N ARG A 123 18.23 33.19 10.61
CA ARG A 123 17.51 32.38 9.62
C ARG A 123 17.40 30.91 10.04
N CYS A 124 18.45 30.34 10.62
CA CYS A 124 18.42 28.98 11.19
C CYS A 124 17.43 28.88 12.36
N ALA A 125 17.38 29.89 13.24
CA ALA A 125 16.44 29.93 14.36
C ALA A 125 14.97 30.04 13.86
N ASP A 126 14.71 30.90 12.88
CA ASP A 126 13.38 31.07 12.28
C ASP A 126 12.91 29.80 11.57
N LEU A 127 13.79 29.15 10.78
CA LEU A 127 13.50 27.87 10.12
C LEU A 127 13.21 26.76 11.14
N PHE A 128 13.95 26.70 12.24
CA PHE A 128 13.70 25.73 13.30
C PHE A 128 12.35 25.96 13.99
N ALA A 129 12.00 27.21 14.30
CA ALA A 129 10.72 27.58 14.88
C ALA A 129 9.55 27.22 13.96
N GLU A 130 9.69 27.49 12.66
CA GLU A 130 8.69 27.16 11.64
C GLU A 130 8.55 25.65 11.45
N MET A 131 9.65 24.91 11.42
CA MET A 131 9.64 23.44 11.37
C MET A 131 8.90 22.85 12.59
N LYS A 132 9.13 23.38 13.79
CA LYS A 132 8.40 22.98 15.02
C LYS A 132 6.91 23.35 14.97
N ARG A 133 6.56 24.45 14.31
CA ARG A 133 5.16 24.84 14.06
C ARG A 133 4.49 23.85 13.11
N LEU A 134 5.14 23.54 12.00
CA LEU A 134 4.66 22.57 11.00
C LEU A 134 4.51 21.17 11.59
N GLU A 135 5.43 20.70 12.44
CA GLU A 135 5.28 19.42 13.16
C GLU A 135 3.99 19.39 14.01
N ARG A 136 3.72 20.47 14.76
CA ARG A 136 2.51 20.57 15.59
C ARG A 136 1.23 20.57 14.75
N ASP A 137 1.23 21.30 13.64
CA ASP A 137 0.08 21.39 12.75
C ASP A 137 -0.12 20.07 11.97
N ASN A 138 0.96 19.39 11.57
CA ASN A 138 0.89 18.04 10.99
C ASN A 138 0.28 17.04 11.98
N LEU A 139 0.68 17.07 13.25
CA LEU A 139 0.10 16.20 14.28
C LEU A 139 -1.40 16.47 14.48
N LYS A 140 -1.85 17.73 14.43
CA LYS A 140 -3.28 18.08 14.48
C LYS A 140 -4.02 17.57 13.24
N ASN A 141 -3.43 17.73 12.06
CA ASN A 141 -4.01 17.26 10.80
C ASN A 141 -4.11 15.73 10.78
N LYS A 142 -3.11 15.01 11.29
CA LYS A 142 -3.16 13.56 11.46
C LYS A 142 -4.32 13.13 12.36
N LYS A 143 -4.47 13.76 13.54
CA LYS A 143 -5.60 13.50 14.45
C LYS A 143 -6.95 13.80 13.81
N ARG A 144 -7.05 14.89 13.04
CA ARG A 144 -8.27 15.23 12.28
C ARG A 144 -8.56 14.20 11.19
N GLY A 145 -7.54 13.71 10.49
CA GLY A 145 -7.64 12.62 9.52
C GLY A 145 -8.18 11.35 10.15
N ASP A 146 -7.62 10.93 11.29
CA ASP A 146 -8.07 9.74 12.03
C ASP A 146 -9.53 9.88 12.50
N GLN A 147 -9.92 11.08 12.96
CA GLN A 147 -11.29 11.36 13.38
C GLN A 147 -12.28 11.30 12.21
N LEU A 148 -11.96 11.95 11.08
CA LEU A 148 -12.78 11.89 9.87
C LEU A 148 -12.90 10.47 9.32
N GLN A 149 -11.82 9.68 9.41
CA GLN A 149 -11.86 8.27 9.02
C GLN A 149 -12.81 7.45 9.89
N LYS A 150 -12.78 7.66 11.22
CA LYS A 150 -13.75 7.03 12.15
C LYS A 150 -15.18 7.45 11.87
N GLU A 151 -15.43 8.73 11.63
CA GLU A 151 -16.77 9.25 11.28
C GLU A 151 -17.28 8.68 9.96
N LYS A 152 -16.40 8.51 8.96
CA LYS A 152 -16.72 7.86 7.70
C LYS A 152 -17.11 6.40 7.90
N ASP A 153 -16.32 5.65 8.68
CA ASP A 153 -16.61 4.24 8.96
C ASP A 153 -17.91 4.09 9.79
N HIS A 154 -18.13 4.96 10.77
CA HIS A 154 -19.38 5.03 11.53
C HIS A 154 -20.58 5.30 10.61
N SER A 155 -20.50 6.34 9.78
CA SER A 155 -21.56 6.70 8.80
C SER A 155 -21.84 5.56 7.83
N ARG A 156 -20.80 4.84 7.36
CA ARG A 156 -20.96 3.66 6.52
C ARG A 156 -21.73 2.55 7.23
N THR A 157 -21.43 2.27 8.50
CA THR A 157 -22.16 1.26 9.27
C THR A 157 -23.63 1.64 9.50
N GLU A 158 -23.91 2.90 9.79
CA GLU A 158 -25.28 3.41 9.94
C GLU A 158 -26.06 3.35 8.63
N LEU A 159 -25.43 3.67 7.50
CA LEU A 159 -26.03 3.51 6.18
C LEU A 159 -26.39 2.05 5.90
N SER A 160 -25.48 1.11 6.17
CA SER A 160 -25.76 -0.33 6.00
C SER A 160 -26.93 -0.81 6.86
N LYS A 161 -27.05 -0.33 8.10
CA LYS A 161 -28.20 -0.63 8.97
C LYS A 161 -29.50 -0.05 8.39
N ASN A 162 -29.47 1.20 7.94
CA ASN A 162 -30.63 1.86 7.33
C ASN A 162 -31.11 1.15 6.06
N VAL A 163 -30.19 0.69 5.20
CA VAL A 163 -30.52 -0.11 4.02
C VAL A 163 -31.21 -1.41 4.43
N SER A 164 -30.67 -2.15 5.41
CA SER A 164 -31.30 -3.39 5.90
C SER A 164 -32.69 -3.15 6.50
N LEU A 165 -32.87 -2.06 7.25
CA LEU A 165 -34.17 -1.70 7.82
C LEU A 165 -35.18 -1.35 6.71
N ARG A 166 -34.75 -0.59 5.70
CA ARG A 166 -35.55 -0.25 4.52
C ARG A 166 -35.99 -1.51 3.77
N GLU A 167 -35.10 -2.47 3.54
CA GLU A 167 -35.44 -3.75 2.91
C GLU A 167 -36.48 -4.55 3.71
N LYS A 168 -36.34 -4.60 5.04
CA LYS A 168 -37.33 -5.26 5.92
C LYS A 168 -38.69 -4.58 5.84
N LEU A 169 -38.73 -3.25 5.85
CA LEU A 169 -39.97 -2.48 5.71
C LEU A 169 -40.62 -2.69 4.34
N GLU A 170 -39.85 -2.65 3.25
CA GLU A 170 -40.37 -2.93 1.91
C GLU A 170 -40.95 -4.35 1.80
N LYS A 171 -40.29 -5.34 2.42
CA LYS A 171 -40.80 -6.71 2.45
C LYS A 171 -42.13 -6.79 3.20
N LEU A 172 -42.22 -6.17 4.38
CA LEU A 172 -43.44 -6.13 5.19
C LEU A 172 -44.57 -5.41 4.44
N CYS A 173 -44.30 -4.28 3.79
CA CYS A 173 -45.29 -3.56 2.99
C CYS A 173 -45.81 -4.42 1.82
N ARG A 174 -44.92 -5.12 1.10
CA ARG A 174 -45.32 -6.03 0.01
C ARG A 174 -46.17 -7.20 0.52
N GLU A 175 -45.83 -7.74 1.68
CA GLU A 175 -46.56 -8.84 2.31
C GLU A 175 -47.95 -8.40 2.79
N LEU A 176 -48.03 -7.27 3.48
CA LEU A 176 -49.29 -6.65 3.88
C LEU A 176 -50.19 -6.38 2.68
N GLN A 177 -49.62 -5.89 1.56
CA GLN A 177 -50.39 -5.62 0.36
C GLN A 177 -50.87 -6.89 -0.36
N ARG A 178 -50.06 -7.96 -0.36
CA ARG A 178 -50.51 -9.29 -0.83
C ARG A 178 -51.66 -9.81 0.01
N GLU A 179 -51.54 -9.72 1.34
CA GLU A 179 -52.56 -10.19 2.26
C GLU A 179 -53.86 -9.39 2.14
N ASN A 180 -53.78 -8.06 1.98
CA ASN A 180 -54.95 -7.22 1.75
C ASN A 180 -55.67 -7.61 0.44
N ASN A 181 -54.92 -7.85 -0.64
CA ASN A 181 -55.50 -8.32 -1.90
C ASN A 181 -56.12 -9.72 -1.77
N ARG A 182 -55.50 -10.62 -1.00
CA ARG A 182 -56.04 -11.94 -0.70
C ARG A 182 -57.38 -11.83 0.03
N LEU A 183 -57.42 -11.07 1.12
CA LEU A 183 -58.63 -10.83 1.91
C LEU A 183 -59.74 -10.16 1.09
N LYS A 184 -59.39 -9.21 0.21
CA LYS A 184 -60.34 -8.59 -0.71
C LYS A 184 -60.92 -9.60 -1.70
N GLY A 185 -60.11 -10.52 -2.20
CA GLY A 185 -60.56 -11.63 -3.07
C GLY A 185 -61.47 -12.61 -2.33
N GLU A 186 -61.11 -12.98 -1.10
CA GLU A 186 -61.93 -13.89 -0.26
C GLU A 186 -63.26 -13.26 0.11
N ASN A 187 -63.27 -11.98 0.50
CA ASN A 187 -64.50 -11.27 0.82
C ASN A 187 -65.43 -11.17 -0.40
N LYS A 188 -64.87 -10.87 -1.58
CA LYS A 188 -65.65 -10.89 -2.83
C LYS A 188 -66.21 -12.29 -3.13
N THR A 189 -65.40 -13.33 -2.97
CA THR A 189 -65.84 -14.72 -3.21
C THR A 189 -66.97 -15.11 -2.25
N LEU A 190 -66.87 -14.72 -0.97
CA LEU A 190 -67.92 -14.95 0.02
C LEU A 190 -69.21 -14.19 -0.34
N GLN A 191 -69.09 -12.93 -0.77
CA GLN A 191 -70.23 -12.14 -1.21
C GLN A 191 -70.91 -12.73 -2.46
N ASP A 192 -70.13 -13.17 -3.44
CA ASP A 192 -70.66 -13.84 -4.63
C ASP A 192 -71.34 -15.18 -4.29
N ALA A 193 -70.80 -15.94 -3.33
CA ALA A 193 -71.39 -17.19 -2.86
C ALA A 193 -72.70 -16.96 -2.11
N GLU A 194 -72.77 -15.93 -1.26
CA GLU A 194 -73.99 -15.56 -0.54
C GLU A 194 -75.09 -15.09 -1.48
N LYS A 195 -74.75 -14.27 -2.48
CA LYS A 195 -75.68 -13.84 -3.52
C LYS A 195 -76.23 -15.02 -4.32
N ARG A 196 -75.37 -15.95 -4.76
CA ARG A 196 -75.82 -17.18 -5.46
C ARG A 196 -76.73 -18.03 -4.59
N ASN A 197 -76.41 -18.17 -3.30
CA ASN A 197 -77.26 -18.90 -2.38
C ASN A 197 -78.64 -18.24 -2.23
N HIS A 198 -78.70 -16.90 -2.19
CA HIS A 198 -79.97 -16.17 -2.22
C HIS A 198 -80.76 -16.41 -3.51
N GLU A 199 -80.11 -16.26 -4.68
CA GLU A 199 -80.72 -16.55 -5.98
C GLU A 199 -81.24 -18.00 -6.06
N ASP A 200 -80.47 -18.97 -5.56
CA ASP A 200 -80.86 -20.38 -5.51
C ASP A 200 -82.08 -20.61 -4.61
N TRP A 201 -82.22 -19.86 -3.50
CA TRP A 201 -83.39 -19.93 -2.64
C TRP A 201 -84.61 -19.26 -3.27
N ASP A 202 -84.44 -18.08 -3.88
CA ASP A 202 -85.51 -17.38 -4.58
C ASP A 202 -86.07 -18.25 -5.71
N ASN A 203 -85.20 -18.87 -6.52
CA ASN A 203 -85.60 -19.81 -7.57
C ASN A 203 -86.39 -21.01 -7.00
N LYS A 204 -85.96 -21.59 -5.87
CA LYS A 204 -86.70 -22.69 -5.23
C LYS A 204 -88.08 -22.26 -4.72
N TYR A 205 -88.19 -21.04 -4.21
CA TYR A 205 -89.47 -20.49 -3.79
C TYR A 205 -90.38 -20.22 -4.98
N GLU A 206 -89.84 -19.64 -6.05
CA GLU A 206 -90.56 -19.41 -7.29
C GLU A 206 -91.06 -20.74 -7.89
N ASP A 207 -90.19 -21.76 -8.00
CA ASP A 207 -90.57 -23.10 -8.46
C ASP A 207 -91.68 -23.72 -7.60
N MET A 208 -91.60 -23.57 -6.27
CA MET A 208 -92.63 -24.05 -5.36
C MET A 208 -93.97 -23.32 -5.56
N LEU A 209 -93.94 -22.01 -5.75
CA LEU A 209 -95.13 -21.20 -6.01
C LEU A 209 -95.75 -21.57 -7.35
N TRP A 210 -94.95 -21.76 -8.41
CA TRP A 210 -95.41 -22.25 -9.70
C TRP A 210 -96.06 -23.63 -9.58
N GLN A 211 -95.43 -24.58 -8.87
CA GLN A 211 -96.03 -25.91 -8.68
C GLN A 211 -97.36 -25.86 -7.92
N LEU A 212 -97.49 -24.97 -6.93
CA LEU A 212 -98.76 -24.79 -6.22
C LEU A 212 -99.82 -24.13 -7.10
N GLN A 213 -99.42 -23.19 -7.95
CA GLN A 213 -100.31 -22.56 -8.93
C GLN A 213 -100.77 -23.57 -9.99
N ASP A 214 -99.86 -24.35 -10.57
CA ASP A 214 -100.17 -25.41 -11.53
C ASP A 214 -101.09 -26.46 -10.90
N TYR A 215 -100.84 -26.88 -9.65
CA TYR A 215 -101.72 -27.80 -8.94
C TYR A 215 -103.13 -27.23 -8.71
N GLN A 216 -103.23 -25.93 -8.43
CA GLN A 216 -104.50 -25.23 -8.30
C GLN A 216 -105.21 -25.13 -9.65
N GLU A 217 -104.50 -24.81 -10.72
CA GLU A 217 -105.03 -24.67 -12.07
C GLU A 217 -105.48 -26.01 -12.66
N ASP A 218 -104.70 -27.09 -12.47
CA ASP A 218 -105.06 -28.46 -12.86
C ASP A 218 -106.29 -28.98 -12.11
N LYS A 219 -106.45 -28.57 -10.84
CA LYS A 219 -107.63 -28.90 -10.03
C LYS A 219 -108.86 -28.11 -10.48
N ASP A 220 -108.70 -26.82 -10.75
CA ASP A 220 -109.81 -25.95 -11.15
C ASP A 220 -110.23 -26.22 -12.61
N HIS A 221 -109.30 -26.62 -13.48
CA HIS A 221 -109.47 -26.82 -14.92
C HIS A 221 -108.77 -28.10 -15.43
N PRO A 222 -109.36 -29.30 -15.27
CA PRO A 222 -108.75 -30.54 -15.77
C PRO A 222 -108.72 -30.54 -17.31
N GLN A 223 -107.52 -30.40 -17.88
CA GLN A 223 -107.33 -30.31 -19.33
C GLN A 223 -107.16 -31.68 -19.98
N ALA A 224 -107.89 -31.92 -21.08
CA ALA A 224 -107.63 -33.01 -22.00
C ALA A 224 -106.48 -32.61 -22.94
N GLN A 225 -105.42 -33.42 -22.97
CA GLN A 225 -104.21 -33.13 -23.72
C GLN A 225 -104.47 -33.17 -25.23
N VAL A 226 -104.35 -32.02 -25.88
CA VAL A 226 -104.38 -31.90 -27.35
C VAL A 226 -102.98 -31.54 -27.83
N VAL A 227 -102.35 -32.45 -28.56
CA VAL A 227 -101.00 -32.28 -29.11
C VAL A 227 -101.08 -31.40 -30.35
N ASN A 228 -100.48 -30.21 -30.27
CA ASN A 228 -100.41 -29.25 -31.38
C ASN A 228 -99.15 -29.53 -32.22
N VAL A 229 -99.35 -30.02 -33.45
CA VAL A 229 -98.27 -30.48 -34.35
C VAL A 229 -97.35 -29.33 -34.83
N GLU A 230 -97.85 -28.10 -34.94
CA GLU A 230 -97.00 -26.94 -35.33
C GLU A 230 -96.00 -26.56 -34.24
N VAL A 231 -96.40 -26.73 -32.98
CA VAL A 231 -95.55 -26.49 -31.81
C VAL A 231 -94.43 -27.54 -31.75
N ASP A 232 -94.72 -28.78 -32.13
CA ASP A 232 -93.75 -29.88 -32.17
C ASP A 232 -92.65 -29.65 -33.22
N GLU A 233 -93.01 -29.12 -34.40
CA GLU A 233 -92.03 -28.74 -35.44
C GLU A 233 -91.16 -27.54 -35.02
N LEU A 234 -91.74 -26.54 -34.35
CA LEU A 234 -90.98 -25.42 -33.78
C LEU A 234 -89.99 -25.92 -32.72
N PHE A 235 -90.40 -26.84 -31.85
CA PHE A 235 -89.52 -27.48 -30.88
C PHE A 235 -88.39 -28.25 -31.56
N ARG A 236 -88.68 -29.01 -32.62
CA ARG A 236 -87.67 -29.73 -33.40
C ARG A 236 -86.61 -28.79 -33.97
N GLN A 237 -87.01 -27.64 -34.51
CA GLN A 237 -86.08 -26.62 -35.02
C GLN A 237 -85.26 -25.97 -33.90
N ARG A 238 -85.88 -25.68 -32.75
CA ARG A 238 -85.19 -25.15 -31.56
C ARG A 238 -84.18 -26.14 -30.99
N PHE A 239 -84.53 -27.42 -30.88
CA PHE A 239 -83.61 -28.47 -30.45
C PHE A 239 -82.45 -28.65 -31.42
N LYS A 240 -82.72 -28.62 -32.73
CA LYS A 240 -81.64 -28.65 -33.73
C LYS A 240 -80.69 -27.47 -33.58
N SER A 241 -81.22 -26.25 -33.46
CA SER A 241 -80.38 -25.06 -33.24
C SER A 241 -79.59 -25.14 -31.93
N LEU A 242 -80.17 -25.72 -30.88
CA LEU A 242 -79.48 -25.91 -29.60
C LEU A 242 -78.31 -26.89 -29.76
N ILE A 243 -78.53 -28.03 -30.42
CA ILE A 243 -77.47 -29.00 -30.71
C ILE A 243 -76.35 -28.36 -31.53
N ASP A 244 -76.69 -27.67 -32.62
CA ASP A 244 -75.71 -27.01 -33.48
C ASP A 244 -74.88 -25.95 -32.70
N GLN A 245 -75.50 -25.22 -31.76
CA GLN A 245 -74.79 -24.28 -30.87
C GLN A 245 -73.86 -24.99 -29.89
N TYR A 246 -74.27 -26.13 -29.33
CA TYR A 246 -73.44 -26.94 -28.43
C TYR A 246 -72.23 -27.51 -29.16
N GLU A 247 -72.41 -28.02 -30.37
CA GLU A 247 -71.30 -28.53 -31.20
C GLU A 247 -70.30 -27.41 -31.55
N LEU A 248 -70.79 -26.22 -31.91
CA LEU A 248 -69.94 -25.07 -32.19
C LEU A 248 -69.16 -24.61 -30.94
N ARG A 249 -69.82 -24.61 -29.78
CA ARG A 249 -69.17 -24.29 -28.49
C ARG A 249 -68.09 -25.33 -28.15
N GLU A 250 -68.36 -26.60 -28.37
CA GLU A 250 -67.40 -27.69 -28.12
C GLU A 250 -66.17 -27.56 -29.01
N LEU A 251 -66.38 -27.25 -30.30
CA LEU A 251 -65.29 -26.98 -31.24
C LEU A 251 -64.45 -25.77 -30.82
N HIS A 252 -65.11 -24.70 -30.35
CA HIS A 252 -64.42 -23.53 -29.81
C HIS A 252 -63.57 -23.87 -28.59
N PHE A 253 -64.08 -24.68 -27.65
CA PHE A 253 -63.30 -25.12 -26.49
C PHE A 253 -62.10 -25.97 -26.87
N HIS A 254 -62.24 -26.88 -27.85
CA HIS A 254 -61.11 -27.65 -28.37
C HIS A 254 -60.02 -26.76 -28.97
N SER A 255 -60.42 -25.74 -29.75
CA SER A 255 -59.49 -24.76 -30.33
C SER A 255 -58.77 -23.93 -29.25
N LEU A 256 -59.52 -23.50 -28.22
CA LEU A 256 -58.98 -22.76 -27.10
C LEU A 256 -57.98 -23.59 -26.28
N MET A 257 -58.31 -24.86 -25.99
CA MET A 257 -57.42 -25.77 -25.28
C MET A 257 -56.13 -25.99 -26.04
N ARG A 258 -56.21 -26.26 -27.36
CA ARG A 258 -55.02 -26.38 -28.21
C ARG A 258 -54.16 -25.11 -28.18
N THR A 259 -54.78 -23.93 -28.18
CA THR A 259 -54.05 -22.66 -28.07
C THR A 259 -53.33 -22.54 -26.73
N LYS A 260 -53.98 -22.94 -25.63
CA LYS A 260 -53.39 -22.92 -24.28
C LYS A 260 -52.27 -23.94 -24.12
N GLU A 261 -52.40 -25.14 -24.68
CA GLU A 261 -51.33 -26.14 -24.72
C GLU A 261 -50.09 -25.61 -25.46
N LEU A 262 -50.28 -24.97 -26.62
CA LEU A 262 -49.19 -24.34 -27.36
C LEU A 262 -48.54 -23.19 -26.58
N GLU A 263 -49.33 -22.37 -25.88
CA GLU A 263 -48.82 -21.29 -25.03
C GLU A 263 -47.96 -21.84 -23.89
N VAL A 264 -48.38 -22.92 -23.23
CA VAL A 264 -47.59 -23.59 -22.19
C VAL A 264 -46.29 -24.15 -22.78
N GLN A 265 -46.36 -24.88 -23.90
CA GLN A 265 -45.17 -25.43 -24.55
C GLN A 265 -44.17 -24.33 -24.96
N TYR A 266 -44.67 -23.22 -25.51
CA TYR A 266 -43.83 -22.08 -25.86
C TYR A 266 -43.12 -21.49 -24.63
N ASN A 267 -43.85 -21.28 -23.54
CA ASN A 267 -43.27 -20.72 -22.31
C ASN A 267 -42.26 -21.69 -21.68
N MET A 268 -42.53 -23.00 -21.68
CA MET A 268 -41.58 -24.02 -21.23
C MET A 268 -40.29 -24.03 -22.08
N ALA A 269 -40.42 -24.00 -23.40
CA ALA A 269 -39.27 -23.96 -24.31
C ALA A 269 -38.44 -22.67 -24.12
N ARG A 270 -39.12 -21.54 -23.93
CA ARG A 270 -38.47 -20.25 -23.62
C ARG A 270 -37.72 -20.30 -22.29
N TYR A 271 -38.33 -20.86 -21.24
CA TYR A 271 -37.70 -21.02 -19.94
C TYR A 271 -36.46 -21.93 -20.03
N GLU A 272 -36.56 -23.07 -20.70
CA GLU A 272 -35.44 -24.01 -20.84
C GLU A 272 -34.26 -23.39 -21.62
N ARG A 273 -34.57 -22.57 -22.64
CA ARG A 273 -33.54 -21.80 -23.37
C ARG A 273 -32.82 -20.81 -22.45
N GLU A 274 -33.57 -20.06 -21.65
CA GLU A 274 -33.00 -19.06 -20.74
C GLU A 274 -32.19 -19.74 -19.63
N ARG A 275 -32.69 -20.85 -19.07
CA ARG A 275 -31.97 -21.66 -18.09
C ARG A 275 -30.63 -22.15 -18.63
N LYS A 276 -30.61 -22.74 -19.83
CA LYS A 276 -29.38 -23.20 -20.47
C LYS A 276 -28.41 -22.05 -20.76
N ALA A 277 -28.90 -20.89 -21.16
CA ALA A 277 -28.06 -19.70 -21.37
C ALA A 277 -27.41 -19.24 -20.06
N ALA A 278 -28.19 -19.20 -18.96
CA ALA A 278 -27.69 -18.85 -17.63
C ALA A 278 -26.68 -19.87 -17.09
N GLU A 279 -26.92 -21.17 -17.28
CA GLU A 279 -25.98 -22.24 -16.90
C GLU A 279 -24.66 -22.14 -17.67
N GLN A 280 -24.71 -21.88 -18.98
CA GLN A 280 -23.52 -21.67 -19.79
C GLN A 280 -22.73 -20.43 -19.36
N GLU A 281 -23.41 -19.34 -19.03
CA GLU A 281 -22.75 -18.13 -18.55
C GLU A 281 -22.14 -18.34 -17.16
N MET A 282 -22.83 -19.05 -16.26
CA MET A 282 -22.28 -19.43 -14.96
C MET A 282 -21.04 -20.32 -15.11
N ALA A 283 -21.05 -21.28 -16.04
CA ALA A 283 -19.90 -22.13 -16.31
C ALA A 283 -18.70 -21.31 -16.84
N ARG A 284 -18.93 -20.40 -17.79
CA ARG A 284 -17.87 -19.49 -18.29
C ARG A 284 -17.31 -18.61 -17.17
N SER A 285 -18.18 -18.04 -16.33
CA SER A 285 -17.78 -17.21 -15.19
C SER A 285 -16.89 -17.99 -14.21
N ARG A 286 -17.23 -19.25 -13.91
CA ARG A 286 -16.38 -20.12 -13.07
C ARG A 286 -15.00 -20.35 -13.69
N THR A 287 -14.93 -20.69 -14.98
CA THR A 287 -13.65 -20.89 -15.68
C THR A 287 -12.81 -19.62 -15.68
N LEU A 288 -13.42 -18.46 -15.95
CA LEU A 288 -12.73 -17.18 -15.95
C LEU A 288 -12.22 -16.81 -14.55
N ASN A 289 -13.03 -17.05 -13.51
CA ASN A 289 -12.63 -16.82 -12.13
C ASN A 289 -11.42 -17.70 -11.74
N THR A 290 -11.42 -18.98 -12.11
CA THR A 290 -10.27 -19.86 -11.92
C THR A 290 -9.02 -19.34 -12.65
N GLN A 291 -9.18 -18.83 -13.88
CA GLN A 291 -8.06 -18.28 -14.64
C GLN A 291 -7.47 -17.03 -13.96
N VAL A 292 -8.32 -16.11 -13.49
CA VAL A 292 -7.90 -14.90 -12.76
C VAL A 292 -7.15 -15.27 -11.48
N LEU A 293 -7.64 -16.25 -10.72
CA LEU A 293 -6.96 -16.74 -9.52
C LEU A 293 -5.58 -17.33 -9.83
N THR A 294 -5.46 -18.10 -10.93
CA THR A 294 -4.17 -18.63 -11.38
C THR A 294 -3.21 -17.51 -11.75
N PHE A 295 -3.64 -16.51 -12.53
CA PHE A 295 -2.79 -15.37 -12.90
C PHE A 295 -2.37 -14.54 -11.70
N SER A 296 -3.30 -14.27 -10.77
CA SER A 296 -3.00 -13.56 -9.53
C SER A 296 -1.95 -14.29 -8.69
N LYS A 297 -2.04 -15.63 -8.61
CA LYS A 297 -1.01 -16.44 -7.93
C LYS A 297 0.34 -16.33 -8.63
N THR A 298 0.40 -16.48 -9.96
CA THR A 298 1.67 -16.37 -10.71
C THR A 298 2.28 -14.98 -10.61
N GLU A 299 1.45 -13.93 -10.60
CA GLU A 299 1.91 -12.55 -10.41
C GLU A 299 2.53 -12.37 -9.02
N SER A 300 1.87 -12.89 -7.97
CA SER A 300 2.40 -12.84 -6.60
C SER A 300 3.74 -13.56 -6.49
N GLU A 301 3.90 -14.70 -7.17
CA GLU A 301 5.16 -15.44 -7.19
C GLU A 301 6.27 -14.65 -7.92
N LEU A 302 5.96 -14.02 -9.05
CA LEU A 302 6.91 -13.18 -9.78
C LEU A 302 7.33 -11.92 -8.99
N ARG A 303 6.37 -11.27 -8.29
CA ARG A 303 6.69 -10.15 -7.40
C ARG A 303 7.61 -10.59 -6.25
N SER A 304 7.38 -11.76 -5.68
CA SER A 304 8.25 -12.34 -4.65
C SER A 304 9.66 -12.58 -5.18
N GLN A 305 9.79 -13.17 -6.38
CA GLN A 305 11.10 -13.35 -7.03
C GLN A 305 11.80 -12.01 -7.30
N LEU A 306 11.08 -11.00 -7.78
CA LEU A 306 11.63 -9.66 -7.99
C LEU A 306 12.19 -9.08 -6.69
N ASN A 307 11.44 -9.19 -5.58
CA ASN A 307 11.90 -8.71 -4.29
C ASN A 307 13.19 -9.41 -3.85
N ILE A 308 13.27 -10.74 -4.04
CA ILE A 308 14.50 -11.51 -3.75
C ILE A 308 15.67 -11.00 -4.60
N TYR A 309 15.46 -10.68 -5.87
CA TYR A 309 16.52 -10.12 -6.71
C TYR A 309 16.95 -8.73 -6.25
N VAL A 310 16.01 -7.86 -5.87
CA VAL A 310 16.32 -6.55 -5.28
C VAL A 310 17.18 -6.71 -4.02
N ASP A 311 16.82 -7.64 -3.13
CA ASP A 311 17.58 -7.91 -1.91
C ASP A 311 18.99 -8.45 -2.22
N LYS A 312 19.13 -9.31 -3.24
CA LYS A 312 20.44 -9.77 -3.71
C LYS A 312 21.29 -8.65 -4.30
N PHE A 313 20.68 -7.72 -5.04
CA PHE A 313 21.40 -6.55 -5.57
C PHE A 313 21.91 -5.66 -4.44
N LYS A 314 21.08 -5.37 -3.44
CA LYS A 314 21.50 -4.64 -2.24
C LYS A 314 22.66 -5.33 -1.54
N GLN A 315 22.61 -6.65 -1.40
CA GLN A 315 23.72 -7.40 -0.81
C GLN A 315 25.04 -7.26 -1.59
N VAL A 316 24.99 -7.26 -2.93
CA VAL A 316 26.17 -7.04 -3.77
C VAL A 316 26.70 -5.62 -3.61
N GLU A 317 25.81 -4.63 -3.62
CA GLU A 317 26.13 -3.22 -3.37
C GLU A 317 26.79 -3.02 -2.01
N ASP A 318 26.21 -3.57 -0.94
CA ASP A 318 26.77 -3.53 0.42
C ASP A 318 28.15 -4.18 0.48
N THR A 319 28.34 -5.32 -0.20
CA THR A 319 29.64 -6.01 -0.25
C THR A 319 30.68 -5.17 -0.99
N LEU A 320 30.27 -4.53 -2.08
CA LEU A 320 31.14 -3.67 -2.87
C LEU A 320 31.54 -2.42 -2.08
N ASN A 321 30.60 -1.77 -1.39
CA ASN A 321 30.87 -0.63 -0.54
C ASN A 321 31.82 -1.00 0.62
N ASN A 322 31.54 -2.11 1.33
CA ASN A 322 32.44 -2.62 2.37
C ASN A 322 33.85 -2.91 1.82
N SER A 323 33.95 -3.46 0.61
CA SER A 323 35.25 -3.73 -0.01
C SER A 323 35.99 -2.43 -0.37
N ASN A 324 35.26 -1.39 -0.81
CA ASN A 324 35.84 -0.10 -1.14
C ASN A 324 36.40 0.60 0.11
N ASP A 325 35.66 0.56 1.23
CA ASP A 325 36.12 1.07 2.53
C ASP A 325 37.38 0.34 3.01
N LEU A 326 37.43 -0.98 2.82
CA LEU A 326 38.62 -1.77 3.14
C LEU A 326 39.82 -1.38 2.27
N PHE A 327 39.61 -1.14 0.98
CA PHE A 327 40.67 -0.63 0.09
C PHE A 327 41.15 0.76 0.49
N MET A 328 40.26 1.66 0.92
CA MET A 328 40.66 2.97 1.42
C MET A 328 41.47 2.84 2.71
N THR A 329 41.05 1.98 3.63
CA THR A 329 41.78 1.70 4.87
C THR A 329 43.19 1.16 4.57
N PHE A 330 43.32 0.18 3.67
CA PHE A 330 44.63 -0.34 3.28
C PHE A 330 45.51 0.72 2.61
N ARG A 331 44.94 1.61 1.80
CA ARG A 331 45.71 2.74 1.24
C ARG A 331 46.22 3.66 2.33
N MET A 332 45.37 4.04 3.28
CA MET A 332 45.76 4.87 4.43
C MET A 332 46.86 4.20 5.25
N GLU A 333 46.71 2.91 5.59
CA GLU A 333 47.73 2.16 6.33
C GLU A 333 49.06 2.04 5.56
N MET A 334 49.02 1.83 4.24
CA MET A 334 50.23 1.80 3.40
C MET A 334 50.94 3.16 3.35
N GLU A 335 50.18 4.25 3.31
CA GLU A 335 50.71 5.61 3.35
C GLU A 335 51.34 5.92 4.70
N GLU A 336 50.68 5.54 5.80
CA GLU A 336 51.19 5.67 7.16
C GLU A 336 52.47 4.85 7.36
N MET A 337 52.48 3.60 6.90
CA MET A 337 53.68 2.74 6.89
C MET A 337 54.83 3.38 6.09
N SER A 338 54.54 3.99 4.94
CA SER A 338 55.55 4.71 4.16
C SER A 338 56.09 5.95 4.90
N LYS A 339 55.21 6.73 5.56
CA LYS A 339 55.60 7.88 6.39
C LYS A 339 56.46 7.41 7.58
N LYS A 340 56.07 6.34 8.27
CA LYS A 340 56.82 5.72 9.37
C LYS A 340 58.19 5.23 8.92
N THR A 341 58.27 4.60 7.74
CA THR A 341 59.54 4.14 7.16
C THR A 341 60.48 5.32 6.93
N LYS A 342 60.00 6.42 6.31
CA LYS A 342 60.79 7.64 6.12
C LYS A 342 61.24 8.28 7.45
N ARG A 343 60.39 8.28 8.49
CA ARG A 343 60.76 8.78 9.83
C ARG A 343 61.88 7.95 10.45
N LEU A 344 61.76 6.62 10.43
CA LEU A 344 62.78 5.70 10.94
C LEU A 344 64.11 5.82 10.17
N GLU A 345 64.07 6.00 8.84
CA GLU A 345 65.27 6.26 8.04
C GLU A 345 65.97 7.56 8.45
N LYS A 346 65.22 8.65 8.69
CA LYS A 346 65.77 9.92 9.18
C LYS A 346 66.38 9.79 10.58
N GLU A 347 65.70 9.07 11.48
CA GLU A 347 66.20 8.80 12.83
C GLU A 347 67.49 7.97 12.80
N ASN A 348 67.53 6.91 11.98
CA ASN A 348 68.71 6.06 11.82
C ASN A 348 69.91 6.83 11.24
N MET A 349 69.66 7.69 10.23
CA MET A 349 70.66 8.62 9.72
C MET A 349 71.19 9.57 10.80
N THR A 350 70.32 10.05 11.68
CA THR A 350 70.69 10.95 12.78
C THR A 350 71.49 10.22 13.85
N LEU A 351 71.10 9.00 14.22
CA LEU A 351 71.84 8.14 15.13
C LEU A 351 73.24 7.83 14.58
N THR A 352 73.35 7.51 13.29
CA THR A 352 74.63 7.31 12.61
C THR A 352 75.51 8.55 12.71
N ARG A 353 74.98 9.74 12.41
CA ARG A 353 75.72 11.02 12.57
C ARG A 353 76.16 11.27 14.01
N LYS A 354 75.29 11.02 15.00
CA LYS A 354 75.62 11.16 16.43
C LYS A 354 76.72 10.19 16.85
N HIS A 355 76.65 8.94 16.38
CA HIS A 355 77.66 7.91 16.61
C HIS A 355 79.01 8.33 16.01
N ASP A 356 79.03 8.79 14.76
CA ASP A 356 80.26 9.25 14.09
C ASP A 356 80.86 10.48 14.78
N LEU A 357 80.03 11.42 15.24
CA LEU A 357 80.46 12.58 16.00
C LEU A 357 81.06 12.18 17.35
N THR A 358 80.41 11.26 18.07
CA THR A 358 80.90 10.75 19.35
C THR A 358 82.24 10.04 19.18
N ASN A 359 82.37 9.19 18.15
CA ASN A 359 83.63 8.53 17.82
C ASN A 359 84.74 9.55 17.50
N ARG A 360 84.41 10.61 16.76
CA ARG A 360 85.37 11.70 16.48
C ARG A 360 85.82 12.40 17.76
N ASN A 361 84.90 12.75 18.65
CA ASN A 361 85.22 13.37 19.94
C ASN A 361 86.08 12.46 20.83
N ILE A 362 85.80 11.14 20.85
CA ILE A 362 86.61 10.16 21.58
C ILE A 362 88.04 10.12 21.04
N ILE A 363 88.21 10.14 19.72
CA ILE A 363 89.55 10.19 19.08
C ILE A 363 90.27 11.48 19.47
N GLU A 364 89.61 12.63 19.39
CA GLU A 364 90.19 13.93 19.76
C GLU A 364 90.62 13.97 21.24
N MET A 365 89.76 13.51 22.16
CA MET A 365 90.12 13.37 23.58
C MET A 365 91.30 12.41 23.80
N ALA A 366 91.36 11.30 23.04
CA ALA A 366 92.49 10.37 23.12
C ALA A 366 93.80 11.01 22.63
N GLU A 367 93.74 11.81 21.55
CA GLU A 367 94.87 12.58 21.04
C GLU A 367 95.34 13.65 22.04
N GLU A 368 94.41 14.41 22.63
CA GLU A 368 94.67 15.44 23.63
C GLU A 368 95.27 14.84 24.91
N ARG A 369 94.72 13.72 25.40
CA ARG A 369 95.27 12.97 26.53
C ARG A 369 96.70 12.49 26.21
N THR A 370 96.94 12.00 25.01
CA THR A 370 98.28 11.56 24.58
C THR A 370 99.25 12.74 24.52
N LYS A 371 98.82 13.90 24.00
CA LYS A 371 99.60 15.14 23.99
C LYS A 371 99.95 15.61 25.40
N THR A 372 98.96 15.71 26.28
CA THR A 372 99.15 16.08 27.71
C THR A 372 100.10 15.12 28.41
N THR A 373 99.99 13.81 28.13
CA THR A 373 100.90 12.81 28.67
C THR A 373 102.34 13.04 28.20
N ARG A 374 102.56 13.36 26.92
CA ARG A 374 103.90 13.71 26.39
C ARG A 374 104.45 15.00 27.01
N GLU A 375 103.61 16.02 27.20
CA GLU A 375 103.99 17.27 27.85
C GLU A 375 104.36 17.05 29.33
N LEU A 376 103.55 16.30 30.07
CA LEU A 376 103.85 15.88 31.44
C LEU A 376 105.16 15.09 31.53
N GLN A 377 105.40 14.14 30.62
CA GLN A 377 106.69 13.42 30.55
C GLN A 377 107.86 14.38 30.29
N THR A 378 107.66 15.38 29.42
CA THR A 378 108.69 16.38 29.12
C THR A 378 108.98 17.28 30.34
N LEU A 379 107.93 17.73 31.04
CA LEU A 379 108.06 18.49 32.27
C LEU A 379 108.70 17.66 33.38
N ARG A 380 108.32 16.38 33.54
CA ARG A 380 108.97 15.44 34.47
C ARG A 380 110.46 15.31 34.18
N LYS A 381 110.86 15.09 32.91
CA LYS A 381 112.28 15.05 32.53
C LYS A 381 113.02 16.35 32.84
N LYS A 382 112.39 17.52 32.64
CA LYS A 382 112.97 18.82 33.02
C LYS A 382 113.09 18.96 34.55
N ASN A 383 112.09 18.50 35.29
CA ASN A 383 112.06 18.52 36.75
C ASN A 383 113.10 17.56 37.35
N GLU A 384 113.26 16.36 36.79
CA GLU A 384 114.34 15.42 37.08
C GLU A 384 115.70 16.07 36.82
N LYS A 385 115.91 16.70 35.65
CA LYS A 385 117.16 17.45 35.37
C LYS A 385 117.42 18.58 36.38
N LEU A 386 116.39 19.35 36.76
CA LEU A 386 116.51 20.40 37.77
C LEU A 386 116.82 19.80 39.14
N THR A 387 116.20 18.69 39.50
CA THR A 387 116.45 17.95 40.74
C THR A 387 117.86 17.37 40.76
N ASP A 388 118.34 16.83 39.65
CA ASP A 388 119.71 16.36 39.46
C ASP A 388 120.70 17.52 39.59
N ILE A 389 120.41 18.69 38.98
CA ILE A 389 121.22 19.91 39.15
C ILE A 389 121.22 20.37 40.62
N ILE A 390 120.08 20.37 41.31
CA ILE A 390 119.98 20.74 42.73
C ILE A 390 120.77 19.75 43.60
N ASN A 391 120.63 18.44 43.37
CA ASN A 391 121.38 17.39 44.06
C ASN A 391 122.89 17.47 43.75
N GLN A 392 123.27 17.83 42.53
CA GLN A 392 124.66 17.99 42.11
C GLN A 392 125.28 19.28 42.65
N MET A 393 124.51 20.36 42.76
CA MET A 393 124.87 21.58 43.50
C MET A 393 125.00 21.32 45.01
N GLN A 394 124.14 20.48 45.61
CA GLN A 394 124.26 20.06 47.01
C GLN A 394 125.47 19.12 47.25
N LYS A 395 125.84 18.27 46.29
CA LYS A 395 127.05 17.41 46.35
C LYS A 395 128.37 18.15 46.12
N GLN A 396 128.38 19.37 45.56
CA GLN A 396 129.58 20.17 45.30
C GLN A 396 129.97 21.16 46.41
N GLY A 397 129.43 21.03 47.62
CA GLY A 397 130.02 21.69 48.79
C GLY A 397 129.90 23.22 48.78
N ARG A 398 128.67 23.73 48.89
CA ARG A 398 128.37 24.95 49.64
C ARG A 398 127.12 24.70 50.49
N GLY A 399 127.35 24.24 51.72
CA GLY A 399 126.34 24.35 52.77
C GLY A 399 126.34 25.77 53.34
N LEU A 400 125.16 26.38 53.45
CA LEU A 400 124.82 27.41 54.43
C LEU A 400 123.30 27.30 54.64
N ALA A 401 122.86 26.68 55.74
CA ALA A 401 122.68 27.26 57.08
C ALA A 401 121.34 28.01 57.22
N GLN A 402 120.35 27.27 57.74
CA GLN A 402 119.58 27.58 58.95
C GLN A 402 119.34 29.06 59.33
N GLY A 403 118.05 29.45 59.40
CA GLY A 403 117.57 30.20 60.57
C GLY A 403 116.58 31.36 60.37
N VAL A 404 115.36 31.16 60.89
CA VAL A 404 114.62 32.03 61.83
C VAL A 404 113.74 33.20 61.30
N ALA A 405 112.45 33.02 61.61
CA ALA A 405 111.42 33.98 62.07
C ALA A 405 110.75 35.00 61.12
N GLY A 406 109.41 34.89 61.07
CA GLY A 406 108.58 35.84 61.81
C GLY A 406 107.37 36.45 61.09
N MET A 407 106.19 36.30 61.72
CA MET A 407 104.99 37.18 61.65
C MET A 407 104.18 37.16 60.33
N MET A 408 102.85 37.29 60.25
CA MET A 408 101.69 37.54 61.13
C MET A 408 100.50 37.56 60.13
N ASP A 409 99.34 36.92 60.34
CA ASP A 409 98.10 37.48 60.94
C ASP A 409 96.98 36.46 60.58
N GLY A 410 96.19 35.91 61.52
CA GLY A 410 94.82 36.37 61.87
C GLY A 410 93.75 35.73 60.94
N ALA A 411 92.55 35.30 61.28
CA ALA A 411 91.66 35.21 62.45
C ALA A 411 90.44 34.34 61.98
N VAL A 412 89.82 33.45 62.78
CA VAL A 412 88.48 33.60 63.45
C VAL A 412 87.33 33.87 62.44
N GLU A 413 86.17 33.22 62.33
CA GLU A 413 85.18 32.46 63.13
C GLU A 413 84.21 31.82 62.07
N GLY A 414 83.39 30.80 62.28
CA GLY A 414 82.28 30.70 63.24
C GLY A 414 81.00 30.22 62.51
N SER A 415 80.12 29.56 63.26
CA SER A 415 78.81 28.88 62.96
C SER A 415 77.81 29.68 62.11
N TYR A 416 76.72 29.13 61.51
CA TYR A 416 75.42 28.61 62.02
C TYR A 416 74.73 27.82 60.87
N ALA A 417 74.19 26.60 61.02
CA ALA A 417 72.90 26.14 61.61
C ALA A 417 71.62 26.41 60.78
N GLU A 418 70.84 25.32 60.58
CA GLU A 418 69.46 25.16 60.08
C GLU A 418 69.15 25.45 58.59
N GLY A 419 68.36 24.65 57.86
CA GLY A 419 67.56 23.49 58.25
C GLY A 419 66.87 22.82 57.05
N GLU A 420 66.31 21.64 57.31
CA GLU A 420 65.11 21.02 56.70
C GLU A 420 65.04 20.84 55.17
N GLY A 421 64.94 19.58 54.72
CA GLY A 421 64.35 19.23 53.41
C GLY A 421 64.97 18.03 52.67
N ASP A 422 64.74 16.81 53.17
CA ASP A 422 64.41 15.64 52.31
C ASP A 422 62.98 15.86 51.76
N PRO A 423 62.45 15.24 50.67
CA PRO A 423 62.96 14.11 49.87
C PRO A 423 62.73 14.21 48.33
N GLU A 424 63.15 13.14 47.64
CA GLU A 424 62.46 12.46 46.50
C GLU A 424 62.10 13.17 45.16
N GLY A 425 62.18 12.36 44.10
CA GLY A 425 61.58 12.58 42.78
C GLY A 425 62.64 12.67 41.68
N THR A 426 62.98 11.60 40.94
CA THR A 426 62.13 10.99 39.89
C THR A 426 61.16 12.05 39.36
N GLU A 427 61.39 12.62 38.20
CA GLU A 427 60.62 12.21 37.04
C GLU A 427 61.23 12.76 35.75
N SER A 428 61.26 11.89 34.75
CA SER A 428 61.30 12.24 33.35
C SER A 428 60.03 13.00 32.97
N GLU A 429 60.15 14.14 32.30
CA GLU A 429 59.03 14.69 31.54
C GLU A 429 59.51 15.04 30.13
N TYR A 430 59.05 14.23 29.20
CA TYR A 430 59.04 14.48 27.77
C TYR A 430 57.79 15.31 27.53
N GLU A 431 57.93 16.58 27.18
CA GLU A 431 56.80 17.37 26.69
C GLU A 431 56.86 17.38 25.16
N TYR A 432 55.97 16.58 24.58
CA TYR A 432 55.55 16.67 23.18
C TYR A 432 54.59 17.86 23.09
N GLU A 433 54.95 18.88 22.32
CA GLU A 433 53.97 19.77 21.70
C GLU A 433 53.94 19.42 20.21
N ASP A 434 52.90 18.66 19.85
CA ASP A 434 52.39 18.55 18.49
C ASP A 434 51.71 19.89 18.15
N GLU A 435 52.27 20.63 17.21
CA GLU A 435 51.49 21.54 16.36
C GLU A 435 51.87 21.28 14.90
N ASP A 436 50.95 20.57 14.23
CA ASP A 436 50.90 20.39 12.79
C ASP A 436 50.59 21.75 12.12
N GLU A 437 51.58 22.37 11.49
CA GLU A 437 51.38 23.37 10.44
C GLU A 437 51.83 22.77 9.10
N GLU A 438 50.86 22.23 8.35
CA GLU A 438 51.01 21.92 6.92
C GLU A 438 49.91 22.67 6.15
N GLU A 439 50.21 23.90 5.71
CA GLU A 439 49.53 24.49 4.56
C GLU A 439 50.59 24.85 3.52
N GLY A 440 50.52 24.16 2.38
CA GLY A 440 51.31 24.49 1.21
C GLY A 440 50.77 23.79 -0.03
N SER A 441 50.63 24.60 -1.07
CA SER A 441 50.54 24.23 -2.49
C SER A 441 49.13 23.88 -2.97
N GLU A 442 48.37 24.83 -3.50
CA GLU A 442 48.53 25.46 -4.82
C GLU A 442 48.15 24.52 -5.97
N GLU A 443 47.27 25.09 -6.79
CA GLU A 443 46.45 24.53 -7.84
C GLU A 443 47.25 23.89 -8.98
N GLY A 444 46.67 22.85 -9.58
CA GLY A 444 47.15 22.25 -10.82
C GLY A 444 45.96 21.81 -11.66
N GLU A 445 45.55 22.70 -12.56
CA GLU A 445 44.69 22.44 -13.72
C GLU A 445 45.22 21.23 -14.52
N TYR A 446 44.35 20.30 -14.89
CA TYR A 446 44.58 19.43 -16.04
C TYR A 446 43.32 19.31 -16.89
N ASP A 447 43.51 19.76 -18.13
CA ASP A 447 42.62 19.69 -19.28
C ASP A 447 41.95 18.32 -19.46
N GLU A 448 40.65 18.42 -19.73
CA GLU A 448 39.78 17.38 -20.21
C GLU A 448 39.74 17.48 -21.74
N ASP A 449 40.39 16.55 -22.45
CA ASP A 449 40.08 16.24 -23.85
C ASP A 449 40.85 14.98 -24.31
N THR A 450 40.14 13.86 -24.46
CA THR A 450 40.33 12.88 -25.55
C THR A 450 39.10 12.01 -25.60
N GLU A 451 38.24 12.30 -26.57
CA GLU A 451 37.17 11.43 -27.04
C GLU A 451 37.75 10.13 -27.62
N GLU A 452 37.21 8.97 -27.23
CA GLU A 452 37.21 7.79 -28.09
C GLU A 452 35.83 7.12 -28.05
N GLU A 453 35.14 7.27 -29.18
CA GLU A 453 33.80 6.79 -29.49
C GLU A 453 33.80 5.26 -29.63
N LEU A 454 33.10 4.53 -28.74
CA LEU A 454 32.89 3.08 -28.85
C LEU A 454 31.43 2.76 -29.21
N HIS A 455 31.27 2.17 -30.38
CA HIS A 455 30.03 1.66 -30.98
C HIS A 455 29.20 0.76 -30.02
N PRO A 456 27.85 0.81 -30.07
CA PRO A 456 27.00 -0.08 -29.29
C PRO A 456 26.93 -1.48 -29.92
N GLU A 457 27.45 -2.49 -29.22
CA GLU A 457 27.24 -3.90 -29.54
C GLU A 457 25.96 -4.42 -28.84
N ALA A 458 25.12 -5.15 -29.57
CA ALA A 458 23.81 -5.61 -29.09
C ALA A 458 23.94 -6.66 -27.95
N PRO A 459 22.97 -6.75 -27.01
CA PRO A 459 23.06 -7.69 -25.91
C PRO A 459 22.99 -9.15 -26.38
N GLN A 460 24.09 -9.89 -26.18
CA GLN A 460 24.12 -11.35 -26.28
C GLN A 460 23.41 -11.96 -25.05
N PRO A 461 22.54 -12.97 -25.21
CA PRO A 461 21.88 -13.63 -24.09
C PRO A 461 22.86 -14.56 -23.37
N PHE A 462 23.24 -14.21 -22.13
CA PHE A 462 24.01 -15.09 -21.26
C PHE A 462 23.09 -16.02 -20.45
N GLY A 463 23.25 -17.34 -20.66
CA GLY A 463 22.68 -18.39 -19.82
C GLY A 463 22.60 -19.75 -20.54
N PRO A 464 22.86 -20.89 -19.87
CA PRO A 464 22.76 -22.20 -20.49
C PRO A 464 21.32 -22.53 -20.88
N VAL A 465 21.14 -23.09 -22.08
CA VAL A 465 19.83 -23.49 -22.64
C VAL A 465 19.20 -24.59 -21.75
N PRO A 466 17.92 -24.45 -21.34
CA PRO A 466 17.22 -25.50 -20.58
C PRO A 466 17.12 -26.80 -21.39
N PRO A 467 17.25 -27.98 -20.75
CA PRO A 467 17.13 -29.26 -21.45
C PRO A 467 15.73 -29.46 -22.04
N PRO A 468 15.61 -30.14 -23.21
CA PRO A 468 14.34 -30.36 -23.87
C PRO A 468 13.41 -31.26 -23.02
N PRO A 469 12.08 -31.02 -23.08
CA PRO A 469 11.13 -31.83 -22.34
C PRO A 469 11.12 -33.30 -22.85
N PRO A 470 10.88 -34.27 -21.95
CA PRO A 470 10.85 -35.68 -22.31
C PRO A 470 9.71 -35.99 -23.30
N PRO A 471 9.89 -36.95 -24.23
CA PRO A 471 8.90 -37.30 -25.22
C PRO A 471 7.62 -37.85 -24.56
N PRO A 472 6.44 -37.57 -25.11
CA PRO A 472 5.17 -38.05 -24.55
C PRO A 472 5.12 -39.59 -24.60
N GLN A 473 4.86 -40.19 -23.44
CA GLN A 473 4.57 -41.62 -23.33
C GLN A 473 3.30 -41.93 -24.12
N ALA A 474 3.43 -42.80 -25.11
CA ALA A 474 2.31 -43.33 -25.87
C ALA A 474 1.42 -44.15 -24.94
N THR A 475 0.24 -43.62 -24.62
CA THR A 475 -0.84 -44.38 -24.02
C THR A 475 -1.45 -45.28 -25.10
N THR A 476 -1.15 -46.57 -25.01
CA THR A 476 -1.78 -47.62 -25.80
C THR A 476 -3.23 -47.78 -25.33
N ASN A 477 -4.18 -47.09 -25.99
CA ASN A 477 -5.60 -47.40 -25.83
C ASN A 477 -6.06 -48.32 -26.97
N GLY A 478 -6.52 -49.51 -26.55
CA GLY A 478 -6.94 -50.60 -27.40
C GLY A 478 -8.10 -50.24 -28.32
N SER A 479 -8.00 -50.71 -29.56
CA SER A 479 -9.09 -50.77 -30.52
C SER A 479 -10.12 -51.81 -30.08
N THR A 480 -11.34 -51.37 -29.77
CA THR A 480 -12.52 -52.24 -29.80
C THR A 480 -13.04 -52.31 -31.23
N ALA A 481 -12.98 -53.51 -31.80
CA ALA A 481 -13.51 -53.84 -33.10
C ALA A 481 -15.05 -53.85 -33.06
N ASN A 482 -15.67 -53.06 -33.93
CA ASN A 482 -17.09 -53.20 -34.28
C ASN A 482 -17.22 -54.30 -35.34
N GLY A 483 -17.72 -55.46 -34.94
CA GLY A 483 -18.18 -56.52 -35.81
C GLY A 483 -19.68 -56.41 -36.06
N VAL A 484 -20.04 -56.17 -37.32
CA VAL A 484 -21.39 -56.41 -37.86
C VAL A 484 -21.45 -57.85 -38.32
N LYS A 485 -22.46 -58.64 -37.88
CA LYS A 485 -23.15 -59.65 -38.70
C LYS A 485 -24.31 -60.34 -37.95
N HIS A 486 -25.45 -60.34 -38.65
CA HIS A 486 -26.70 -61.10 -38.51
C HIS A 486 -27.67 -60.74 -37.38
#